data_AF-A0A1I7L1K9-F1
#
_entry.id   AF-A0A1I7L1K9-F1
#
_cell.length_a   1.000
_cell.length_b   1.000
_cell.length_c   1.000
_cell.angle_alpha   90.00
_cell.angle_beta   90.00
_cell.angle_gamma   90.00
#
_symmetry.space_group_name_H-M   'P 1'
#
loop_
_entity.id
_entity.type
_entity.pdbx_description
1 polymer ?
#
loop_
_entity_poly.entity_id
_entity_poly.type
_entity_poly.pdbx_seq_one_letter_code
_entity_poly.pdbx_strand_id
1 'polypeptide(L)'
;MLRITLTGPLAQTFAALALATLAGAAQAGSLVYQPVNPSFGGSPLNGAWLQAEATAQNDAARRAQRLQQLFSAQQSSATGTTPGQIFSQQLQAQIYSSLANQITQAIFGENAQQSGSYSFGGSTVTFQRVGTNIQLQIFDGTTTTTVVVPATATLGGGSGAAPLSGAP
;
A
#
# COMPACT_ATOMS: atom_id res chain seq x y z
N MET A 1 39.41 -81.06 25.40
CA MET A 1 38.95 -79.68 25.12
C MET A 1 38.87 -78.93 26.44
N LEU A 2 39.91 -78.18 26.82
CA LEU A 2 39.97 -77.50 28.12
C LEU A 2 39.70 -76.01 27.91
N ARG A 3 38.52 -75.53 28.34
CA ARG A 3 38.20 -74.09 28.33
C ARG A 3 38.75 -73.49 29.62
N ILE A 4 39.80 -72.70 29.50
CA ILE A 4 40.35 -71.90 30.60
C ILE A 4 39.38 -70.72 30.81
N THR A 5 38.55 -70.79 31.86
CA THR A 5 37.75 -69.66 32.34
C THR A 5 38.54 -68.93 33.43
N LEU A 6 39.11 -67.78 33.07
CA LEU A 6 39.82 -66.88 33.97
C LEU A 6 38.80 -65.93 34.64
N THR A 7 38.28 -66.30 35.82
CA THR A 7 37.27 -65.51 36.56
C THR A 7 37.82 -65.05 37.93
N GLY A 8 38.91 -64.27 37.91
CA GLY A 8 39.45 -63.59 39.10
C GLY A 8 39.42 -62.06 38.93
N PRO A 9 39.43 -61.27 40.03
CA PRO A 9 39.31 -59.80 39.97
C PRO A 9 40.46 -59.16 39.17
N LEU A 10 41.65 -59.78 39.20
CA LEU A 10 42.81 -59.37 38.39
C LEU A 10 42.58 -59.56 36.87
N ALA A 11 41.90 -60.64 36.45
CA ALA A 11 41.59 -60.89 35.04
C ALA A 11 40.57 -59.86 34.51
N GLN A 12 39.60 -59.47 35.34
CA GLN A 12 38.64 -58.42 34.99
C GLN A 12 39.31 -57.04 34.88
N THR A 13 40.28 -56.72 35.75
CA THR A 13 41.03 -55.46 35.64
C THR A 13 41.92 -55.42 34.40
N PHE A 14 42.56 -56.53 34.01
CA PHE A 14 43.32 -56.60 32.76
C PHE A 14 42.43 -56.47 31.52
N ALA A 15 41.26 -57.11 31.52
CA ALA A 15 40.29 -56.97 30.43
C ALA A 15 39.72 -55.55 30.33
N ALA A 16 39.44 -54.89 31.46
CA ALA A 16 38.97 -53.51 31.49
C ALA A 16 40.06 -52.52 31.02
N LEU A 17 41.31 -52.73 31.42
CA LEU A 17 42.44 -51.92 30.98
C LEU A 17 42.72 -52.11 29.48
N ALA A 18 42.60 -53.34 28.97
CA ALA A 18 42.69 -53.61 27.53
C ALA A 18 41.58 -52.89 26.76
N LEU A 19 40.32 -52.95 27.22
CA LEU A 19 39.21 -52.22 26.59
C LEU A 19 39.41 -50.70 26.63
N ALA A 20 39.96 -50.15 27.71
CA ALA A 20 40.25 -48.71 27.83
C ALA A 20 41.33 -48.26 26.84
N THR A 21 42.30 -49.12 26.51
CA THR A 21 43.34 -48.81 25.51
C THR A 21 42.86 -48.91 24.05
N LEU A 22 41.74 -49.60 23.79
CA LEU A 22 41.10 -49.62 22.46
C LEU A 22 40.15 -48.44 22.23
N ALA A 23 39.86 -47.63 23.26
CA ALA A 23 39.11 -46.38 23.11
C ALA A 23 40.02 -45.31 22.48
N GLY A 24 40.20 -45.38 21.16
CA GLY A 24 40.92 -44.37 20.40
C GLY A 24 40.27 -42.99 20.56
N ALA A 25 41.09 -41.96 20.76
CA ALA A 25 40.63 -40.58 20.86
C ALA A 25 39.89 -40.19 19.58
N ALA A 26 38.61 -39.85 19.69
CA ALA A 26 37.84 -39.30 18.58
C ALA A 26 38.44 -37.94 18.18
N GLN A 27 39.15 -37.92 17.06
CA GLN A 27 39.70 -36.70 16.48
C GLN A 27 38.56 -35.90 15.84
N ALA A 28 37.99 -34.95 16.57
CA ALA A 28 37.05 -33.99 16.02
C ALA A 28 37.85 -32.89 15.31
N GLY A 29 37.83 -32.89 13.97
CA GLY A 29 38.34 -31.77 13.18
C GLY A 29 37.44 -30.53 13.31
N SER A 30 38.03 -29.34 13.29
CA SER A 30 37.25 -28.09 13.27
C SER A 30 36.47 -27.98 11.96
N LEU A 31 35.14 -27.91 12.01
CA LEU A 31 34.35 -27.47 10.86
C LEU A 31 34.60 -25.97 10.64
N VAL A 32 35.49 -25.66 9.70
CA VAL A 32 35.65 -24.29 9.19
C VAL A 32 34.61 -24.09 8.09
N TYR A 33 33.58 -23.30 8.37
CA TYR A 33 32.61 -22.90 7.36
C TYR A 33 33.24 -21.85 6.44
N GLN A 34 33.53 -22.25 5.20
CA GLN A 34 33.88 -21.31 4.15
C GLN A 34 32.63 -21.06 3.28
N PRO A 35 32.09 -19.83 3.25
CA PRO A 35 30.98 -19.52 2.37
C PRO A 35 31.41 -19.69 0.90
N VAL A 36 30.52 -20.24 0.06
CA VAL A 36 30.80 -20.45 -1.38
C VAL A 36 30.79 -19.15 -2.18
N ASN A 37 30.06 -18.15 -1.69
CA ASN A 37 29.93 -16.85 -2.34
C ASN A 37 31.14 -15.96 -1.99
N PRO A 38 31.86 -15.45 -3.01
CA PRO A 38 33.04 -14.61 -2.79
C PRO A 38 32.75 -13.34 -1.99
N SER A 39 31.54 -12.79 -2.05
CA SER A 39 31.14 -11.60 -1.29
C SER A 39 31.14 -11.80 0.24
N PHE A 40 31.10 -13.05 0.71
CA PHE A 40 31.12 -13.39 2.14
C PHE A 40 32.48 -13.98 2.57
N GLY A 41 33.52 -13.87 1.74
CA GLY A 41 34.85 -14.41 2.01
C GLY A 41 35.10 -15.79 1.38
N GLY A 42 34.28 -16.21 0.42
CA GLY A 42 34.47 -17.44 -0.35
C GLY A 42 35.52 -17.35 -1.46
N SER A 43 35.71 -18.44 -2.21
CA SER A 43 36.64 -18.46 -3.34
C SER A 43 36.17 -17.51 -4.47
N PRO A 44 37.01 -16.56 -4.93
CA PRO A 44 36.68 -15.65 -6.03
C PRO A 44 36.44 -16.38 -7.35
N LEU A 45 36.97 -17.61 -7.50
CA LEU A 45 36.75 -18.45 -8.68
C LEU A 45 35.26 -18.81 -8.90
N ASN A 46 34.46 -18.85 -7.82
CA ASN A 46 33.03 -19.18 -7.91
C ASN A 46 32.15 -18.02 -8.40
N GLY A 47 32.70 -16.79 -8.51
CA GLY A 47 31.91 -15.60 -8.85
C GLY A 47 31.26 -15.67 -10.23
N ALA A 48 32.00 -16.11 -11.24
CA ALA A 48 31.49 -16.21 -12.61
C ALA A 48 30.34 -17.22 -12.73
N TRP A 49 30.45 -18.37 -12.05
CA TRP A 49 29.40 -19.38 -12.04
C TRP A 49 28.15 -18.92 -11.28
N LEU A 50 28.32 -18.33 -10.09
CA LEU A 50 27.21 -17.78 -9.31
C LEU A 50 26.47 -16.66 -10.06
N GLN A 51 27.20 -15.83 -10.80
CA GLN A 51 26.60 -14.78 -11.63
C GLN A 51 25.83 -15.36 -12.82
N ALA A 52 26.37 -16.39 -13.49
CA ALA A 52 25.69 -17.06 -14.59
C ALA A 52 24.38 -17.70 -14.13
N GLU A 53 24.41 -18.40 -12.98
CA GLU A 53 23.24 -19.01 -12.36
C GLU A 53 22.20 -17.95 -11.95
N ALA A 54 22.63 -16.86 -11.32
CA ALA A 54 21.74 -15.76 -10.95
C ALA A 54 21.09 -15.10 -12.18
N THR A 55 21.83 -14.97 -13.29
CA THR A 55 21.30 -14.39 -14.53
C THR A 55 20.25 -15.30 -15.15
N ALA A 56 20.51 -16.62 -15.21
CA ALA A 56 19.56 -17.60 -15.74
C ALA A 56 18.23 -17.61 -14.94
N GLN A 57 18.32 -17.54 -13.61
CA GLN A 57 17.12 -17.46 -12.75
C GLN A 57 16.37 -16.15 -12.93
N ASN A 58 17.07 -15.01 -13.02
CA ASN A 58 16.45 -13.70 -13.25
C ASN A 58 15.72 -13.65 -14.60
N ASP A 59 16.32 -14.19 -15.66
CA ASP A 59 15.70 -14.22 -16.99
C ASP A 59 14.45 -15.10 -17.02
N ALA A 60 14.45 -16.23 -16.31
CA ALA A 60 13.26 -17.08 -16.16
C ALA A 60 12.14 -16.34 -15.41
N ALA A 61 12.45 -15.69 -14.29
CA ALA A 61 11.49 -14.90 -13.51
C ALA A 61 10.91 -13.73 -14.33
N ARG A 62 11.77 -12.98 -15.03
CA ARG A 62 11.35 -11.87 -15.91
C ARG A 62 10.46 -12.35 -17.04
N ARG A 63 10.75 -13.50 -17.64
CA ARG A 63 9.90 -14.09 -18.69
C ARG A 63 8.54 -14.48 -18.14
N ALA A 64 8.47 -15.09 -16.96
CA ALA A 64 7.20 -15.42 -16.30
C ALA A 64 6.37 -14.17 -15.96
N GLN A 65 6.99 -13.12 -15.42
CA GLN A 65 6.33 -11.85 -15.14
C GLN A 65 5.80 -11.18 -16.43
N ARG A 66 6.59 -11.18 -17.51
CA ARG A 66 6.18 -10.63 -18.80
C ARG A 66 4.96 -11.37 -19.36
N LEU A 67 4.91 -12.70 -19.23
CA LEU A 67 3.77 -13.51 -19.69
C LEU A 67 2.50 -13.18 -18.90
N GLN A 68 2.59 -13.00 -17.57
CA GLN A 68 1.47 -12.54 -16.75
C GLN A 68 0.99 -11.14 -17.13
N GLN A 69 1.90 -10.20 -17.38
CA GLN A 69 1.56 -8.85 -17.82
C GLN A 69 0.84 -8.86 -19.16
N LEU A 70 1.31 -9.66 -20.12
CA LEU A 70 0.67 -9.77 -21.44
C LEU A 70 -0.76 -10.33 -21.34
N PHE A 71 -0.96 -11.33 -20.48
CA PHE A 71 -2.29 -11.88 -20.20
C PHE A 71 -3.22 -10.84 -19.57
N SER A 72 -2.74 -10.06 -18.60
CA SER A 72 -3.53 -9.00 -17.96
C SER A 72 -3.87 -7.83 -18.91
N ALA A 73 -2.97 -7.48 -19.83
CA ALA A 73 -3.21 -6.44 -20.84
C ALA A 73 -4.29 -6.86 -21.86
N GLN A 74 -4.30 -8.15 -22.24
CA GLN A 74 -5.36 -8.72 -23.08
C GLN A 74 -6.73 -8.64 -22.38
N GLN A 75 -6.80 -8.99 -21.09
CA GLN A 75 -8.04 -8.93 -20.31
C GLN A 75 -8.51 -7.49 -20.06
N SER A 76 -7.58 -6.55 -19.90
CA SER A 76 -7.90 -5.11 -19.76
C SER A 76 -8.53 -4.55 -21.03
N SER A 77 -8.12 -5.04 -22.20
CA SER A 77 -8.70 -4.67 -23.50
C SER A 77 -10.15 -5.16 -23.68
N ALA A 78 -10.51 -6.28 -23.03
CA ALA A 78 -11.88 -6.78 -23.00
C ALA A 78 -12.80 -6.01 -22.03
N THR A 79 -12.22 -5.16 -21.17
CA THR A 79 -12.95 -4.25 -20.27
C THR A 79 -12.93 -2.81 -20.79
N GLY A 80 -12.69 -2.63 -22.09
CA GLY A 80 -12.67 -1.32 -22.75
C GLY A 80 -14.00 -0.61 -22.57
N THR A 81 -13.93 0.58 -21.97
CA THR A 81 -15.03 1.53 -21.78
C THR A 81 -15.85 1.63 -23.06
N THR A 82 -17.05 1.06 -23.07
CA THR A 82 -17.88 1.05 -24.28
C THR A 82 -18.20 2.49 -24.69
N PRO A 83 -18.44 2.79 -25.98
CA PRO A 83 -18.85 4.13 -26.41
C PRO A 83 -20.02 4.70 -25.58
N GLY A 84 -20.95 3.83 -25.15
CA GLY A 84 -22.04 4.19 -24.25
C GLY A 84 -21.60 4.53 -22.81
N GLN A 85 -20.59 3.84 -22.25
CA GLN A 85 -20.00 4.19 -20.95
C GLN A 85 -19.24 5.51 -21.01
N ILE A 86 -18.58 5.82 -22.12
CA ILE A 86 -17.88 7.10 -22.31
C ILE A 86 -18.90 8.25 -22.39
N PHE A 87 -19.97 8.09 -23.18
CA PHE A 87 -21.05 9.06 -23.26
C PHE A 87 -21.72 9.31 -21.89
N SER A 88 -22.01 8.22 -21.15
CA SER A 88 -22.59 8.33 -19.81
C SER A 88 -21.71 9.10 -18.85
N GLN A 89 -20.39 8.86 -18.87
CA GLN A 89 -19.43 9.61 -18.05
C GLN A 89 -19.34 11.08 -18.44
N GLN A 90 -19.39 11.41 -19.73
CA GLN A 90 -19.40 12.80 -20.21
C GLN A 90 -20.67 13.53 -19.79
N LEU A 91 -21.83 12.88 -19.96
CA LEU A 91 -23.11 13.43 -19.53
C LEU A 91 -23.15 13.66 -18.02
N GLN A 92 -22.66 12.69 -17.24
CA GLN A 92 -22.54 12.82 -15.79
C GLN A 92 -21.67 14.02 -15.42
N ALA A 93 -20.47 14.15 -15.99
CA ALA A 93 -19.58 15.27 -15.70
C ALA A 93 -20.21 16.63 -16.05
N GLN A 94 -20.95 16.72 -17.17
CA GLN A 94 -21.64 17.95 -17.55
C GLN A 94 -22.78 18.29 -16.58
N ILE A 95 -23.56 17.30 -16.15
CA ILE A 95 -24.64 17.53 -15.19
C ILE A 95 -24.06 17.92 -13.82
N TYR A 96 -23.00 17.24 -13.35
CA TYR A 96 -22.31 17.61 -12.11
C TYR A 96 -21.75 19.03 -12.16
N SER A 97 -21.14 19.43 -13.28
CA SER A 97 -20.63 20.80 -13.45
C SER A 97 -21.76 21.83 -13.45
N SER A 98 -22.88 21.54 -14.12
CA SER A 98 -24.05 22.44 -14.12
C SER A 98 -24.68 22.58 -12.72
N LEU A 99 -24.80 21.48 -11.98
CA LEU A 99 -25.31 21.45 -10.62
C LEU A 99 -24.37 22.17 -9.65
N ALA A 100 -23.06 21.92 -9.75
CA ALA A 100 -22.06 22.58 -8.92
C ALA A 100 -22.11 24.11 -9.11
N ASN A 101 -22.26 24.58 -10.35
CA ASN A 101 -22.42 26.01 -10.64
C ASN A 101 -23.74 26.57 -10.08
N GLN A 102 -24.85 25.83 -10.19
CA GLN A 102 -26.14 26.25 -9.65
C GLN A 102 -26.13 26.34 -8.11
N ILE A 103 -25.55 25.34 -7.44
CA ILE A 103 -25.36 25.33 -5.99
C ILE A 103 -24.43 26.47 -5.56
N THR A 104 -23.34 26.70 -6.30
CA THR A 104 -22.40 27.80 -6.00
C THR A 104 -23.07 29.17 -6.12
N GLN A 105 -23.90 29.38 -7.15
CA GLN A 105 -24.69 30.62 -7.30
C GLN A 105 -25.77 30.75 -6.22
N ALA A 106 -26.44 29.66 -5.84
CA ALA A 106 -27.45 29.65 -4.78
C ALA A 106 -26.86 29.89 -3.38
N ILE A 107 -25.57 29.58 -3.17
CA ILE A 107 -24.88 29.77 -1.89
C ILE A 107 -24.13 31.10 -1.83
N PHE A 108 -23.46 31.50 -2.91
CA PHE A 108 -22.52 32.64 -2.94
C PHE A 108 -22.88 33.75 -3.93
N GLY A 109 -23.90 33.57 -4.76
CA GLY A 109 -24.34 34.56 -5.75
C GLY A 109 -25.24 35.65 -5.17
N GLU A 110 -25.68 36.56 -6.04
CA GLU A 110 -26.52 37.73 -5.70
C GLU A 110 -27.88 37.36 -5.08
N ASN A 111 -28.36 36.13 -5.30
CA ASN A 111 -29.60 35.57 -4.73
C ASN A 111 -29.31 34.44 -3.73
N ALA A 112 -28.26 34.59 -2.91
CA ALA A 112 -27.84 33.56 -1.96
C ALA A 112 -28.97 33.19 -0.99
N GLN A 113 -29.45 31.94 -1.06
CA GLN A 113 -30.47 31.41 -0.16
C GLN A 113 -29.82 30.94 1.15
N GLN A 114 -30.52 31.13 2.28
CA GLN A 114 -30.01 30.75 3.61
C GLN A 114 -30.02 29.22 3.82
N SER A 115 -30.88 28.52 3.09
CA SER A 115 -30.98 27.06 3.10
C SER A 115 -31.70 26.57 1.84
N GLY A 116 -31.36 25.39 1.36
CA GLY A 116 -32.06 24.74 0.25
C GLY A 116 -31.72 23.26 0.15
N SER A 117 -32.54 22.49 -0.56
CA SER A 117 -32.32 21.06 -0.80
C SER A 117 -32.38 20.77 -2.29
N TYR A 118 -31.35 20.10 -2.80
CA TYR A 118 -31.23 19.67 -4.19
C TYR A 118 -31.05 18.15 -4.24
N SER A 119 -31.89 17.44 -5.00
CA SER A 119 -31.78 15.99 -5.20
C SER A 119 -31.16 15.67 -6.56
N PHE A 120 -30.11 14.85 -6.59
CA PHE A 120 -29.49 14.38 -7.81
C PHE A 120 -29.25 12.88 -7.76
N GLY A 121 -29.77 12.12 -8.75
CA GLY A 121 -29.43 10.72 -8.96
C GLY A 121 -29.80 9.74 -7.83
N GLY A 122 -30.70 10.12 -6.91
CA GLY A 122 -31.03 9.34 -5.70
C GLY A 122 -30.41 9.90 -4.42
N SER A 123 -29.51 10.88 -4.54
CA SER A 123 -28.81 11.51 -3.41
C SER A 123 -29.37 12.91 -3.16
N THR A 124 -29.75 13.23 -1.93
CA THR A 124 -30.29 14.54 -1.51
C THR A 124 -29.21 15.37 -0.85
N VAL A 125 -28.85 16.49 -1.45
CA VAL A 125 -27.91 17.47 -0.90
C VAL A 125 -28.69 18.60 -0.27
N THR A 126 -28.63 18.74 1.05
CA THR A 126 -29.19 19.86 1.80
C THR A 126 -28.07 20.79 2.21
N PHE A 127 -28.24 22.08 2.07
CA PHE A 127 -27.28 23.06 2.58
C PHE A 127 -27.99 24.02 3.53
N GLN A 128 -27.32 24.36 4.62
CA GLN A 128 -27.75 25.39 5.55
C GLN A 128 -26.57 26.29 5.92
N ARG A 129 -26.77 27.60 5.85
CA ARG A 129 -25.79 28.58 6.32
C ARG A 129 -25.98 28.79 7.82
N VAL A 130 -24.95 28.46 8.60
CA VAL A 130 -24.93 28.61 10.06
C VAL A 130 -23.81 29.58 10.42
N GLY A 131 -24.18 30.83 10.71
CA GLY A 131 -23.21 31.91 10.96
C GLY A 131 -22.33 32.19 9.74
N THR A 132 -21.00 32.07 9.90
CA THR A 132 -19.99 32.24 8.84
C THR A 132 -19.72 30.96 8.04
N ASN A 133 -20.28 29.83 8.47
CA ASN A 133 -20.03 28.52 7.88
C ASN A 133 -21.24 28.02 7.07
N ILE A 134 -20.96 27.30 6.00
CA ILE A 134 -21.96 26.60 5.22
C ILE A 134 -21.83 25.12 5.53
N GLN A 135 -22.89 24.54 6.07
CA GLN A 135 -22.99 23.11 6.31
C GLN A 135 -23.72 22.47 5.13
N LEU A 136 -23.02 21.58 4.43
CA LEU A 136 -23.55 20.73 3.38
C LEU A 136 -23.81 19.34 3.97
N GLN A 137 -24.98 18.79 3.70
CA GLN A 137 -25.37 17.44 4.11
C GLN A 137 -25.82 16.68 2.86
N ILE A 138 -25.02 15.69 2.46
CA ILE A 138 -25.27 14.85 1.29
C ILE A 138 -25.83 13.52 1.80
N PHE A 139 -27.03 13.16 1.37
CA PHE A 139 -27.72 11.93 1.75
C PHE A 139 -27.88 11.02 0.53
N ASP A 140 -27.14 9.92 0.46
CA ASP A 140 -27.11 9.00 -0.70
C ASP A 140 -28.15 7.85 -0.57
N GLY A 141 -29.24 8.04 0.17
CA GLY A 141 -30.23 7.00 0.46
C GLY A 141 -29.82 5.97 1.53
N THR A 142 -28.52 5.78 1.78
CA THR A 142 -28.01 4.87 2.83
C THR A 142 -27.01 5.53 3.79
N THR A 143 -26.25 6.53 3.34
CA THR A 143 -25.21 7.20 4.13
C THR A 143 -25.36 8.72 4.08
N THR A 144 -25.14 9.39 5.21
CA THR A 144 -25.15 10.85 5.31
C THR A 144 -23.73 11.38 5.48
N THR A 145 -23.27 12.19 4.54
CA THR A 145 -21.95 12.83 4.58
C THR A 145 -22.11 14.32 4.82
N THR A 146 -21.47 14.84 5.87
CA THR A 146 -21.52 16.28 6.21
C THR A 146 -20.21 16.94 5.83
N VAL A 147 -20.28 18.02 5.04
CA VAL A 147 -19.14 18.82 4.59
C VAL A 147 -19.34 20.25 5.07
N VAL A 148 -18.39 20.80 5.81
CA VAL A 148 -18.45 22.18 6.32
C VAL A 148 -17.46 23.03 5.54
N VAL A 149 -17.97 24.09 4.89
CA VAL A 149 -17.16 25.04 4.12
C VAL A 149 -17.21 26.41 4.80
N PRO A 150 -16.07 27.03 5.16
CA PRO A 150 -16.06 28.40 5.69
C PRO A 150 -16.30 29.41 4.56
N ALA A 151 -17.26 30.32 4.73
CA ALA A 151 -17.45 31.43 3.79
C ALA A 151 -16.38 32.50 4.08
N THR A 152 -15.37 32.60 3.22
CA THR A 152 -14.54 33.81 3.17
C THR A 152 -15.39 34.95 2.62
N ALA A 153 -15.96 35.73 3.54
CA ALA A 153 -16.69 36.95 3.23
C ALA A 153 -15.71 38.08 2.84
N THR A 154 -16.01 38.68 1.69
CA THR A 154 -15.89 40.11 1.36
C THR A 154 -14.52 40.81 1.38
N LEU A 155 -14.05 41.20 0.19
CA LEU A 155 -13.31 42.45 -0.03
C LEU A 155 -13.97 43.20 -1.21
N GLY A 156 -15.21 43.66 -1.00
CA GLY A 156 -15.88 44.63 -1.87
C GLY A 156 -15.85 46.01 -1.23
N GLY A 157 -15.23 46.98 -1.91
CA GLY A 157 -15.09 48.35 -1.44
C GLY A 157 -16.38 49.15 -1.46
N GLY A 158 -16.39 50.28 -0.73
CA GLY A 158 -17.44 51.28 -0.86
C GLY A 158 -17.54 52.28 0.30
N SER A 159 -17.32 53.55 -0.04
CA SER A 159 -17.84 54.77 0.62
C SER A 159 -17.33 55.17 2.01
N GLY A 160 -16.14 55.77 2.03
CA GLY A 160 -15.79 56.83 3.00
C GLY A 160 -16.09 58.20 2.41
N ALA A 161 -17.31 58.69 2.56
CA ALA A 161 -17.68 60.07 2.25
C ALA A 161 -18.65 60.59 3.32
N ALA A 162 -18.10 61.34 4.29
CA ALA A 162 -18.90 62.12 5.24
C ALA A 162 -18.78 63.61 4.86
N PRO A 163 -19.89 64.29 4.50
CA PRO A 163 -19.87 65.73 4.36
C PRO A 163 -19.98 66.38 5.75
N LEU A 164 -18.97 67.15 6.15
CA LEU A 164 -19.08 68.03 7.31
C LEU A 164 -19.68 69.37 6.84
N SER A 165 -21.01 69.47 7.01
CA SER A 165 -21.79 70.70 6.92
C SER A 165 -21.62 71.52 8.21
N GLY A 166 -21.54 72.85 8.08
CA GLY A 166 -21.44 73.85 9.16
C GLY A 166 -22.53 73.72 10.23
N ALA A 167 -22.47 74.38 11.38
CA ALA A 167 -22.11 75.75 11.74
C ALA A 167 -22.12 75.82 13.31
N PRO A 168 -22.08 76.98 14.00
CA PRO A 168 -21.78 78.36 13.60
C PRO A 168 -20.45 78.91 14.15
#